data_AF-A0A3A8NGV1-F1
#
_entry.id   AF-A0A3A8NGV1-F1
#
_cell.length_a   1.000
_cell.length_b   1.000
_cell.length_c   1.000
_cell.angle_alpha   90.00
_cell.angle_beta   90.00
_cell.angle_gamma   90.00
#
_symmetry.space_group_name_H-M   'P 1'
#
loop_
_entity.id
_entity.type
_entity.pdbx_description
1 polymer ?
#
loop_
_entity_poly.entity_id
_entity_poly.type
_entity_poly.pdbx_seq_one_letter_code
_entity_poly.pdbx_strand_id
1 'polypeptide(L)'
;MERTMPSSEDPLFLNGIDGVTGQYLVPPVGLPAAAKMAAPRGNASYLERWKNWLFDNPLLTKFDTPFGVNKNDPAQAGWAVVFHAQTSEEVRKSLEPLIAHRRSLIPSEQFHVLTYQPGEPAHKFLSRHGAPLSDVEPTRVPYYLLLVGGPDEIPFDVEHSLSLSRAVGRLSFDTPAEYARYAESVVAYEKGSSVPNHRQVGWWGPKHLGDRSTELSAHQLVIPLARGAPADQPPQPTRTIASKLRYASNEAIEDDATKEWLLTALHGREVRPAVLFTASHGLGFPANDARQRSDQGALLSQDWTGFGAMTPAHYVAASDIQDDARLHGLVAFFFACFGGGTPTPVSLYTS
;
A
#
# COMPACT_ATOMS: atom_id res chain seq x y z
N MET A 1 -13.95 -8.51 -30.60
CA MET A 1 -12.56 -8.37 -31.08
C MET A 1 -11.70 -9.36 -30.34
N GLU A 2 -10.99 -10.20 -31.08
CA GLU A 2 -10.08 -11.21 -30.55
C GLU A 2 -8.92 -10.49 -29.86
N ARG A 3 -8.77 -10.67 -28.53
CA ARG A 3 -7.61 -10.11 -27.80
C ARG A 3 -6.38 -10.83 -28.31
N THR A 4 -5.55 -10.15 -29.09
CA THR A 4 -4.22 -10.63 -29.46
C THR A 4 -3.47 -10.88 -28.15
N MET A 5 -3.16 -12.14 -27.87
CA MET A 5 -2.24 -12.48 -26.78
C MET A 5 -0.92 -11.75 -27.06
N PRO A 6 -0.29 -11.11 -26.07
CA PRO A 6 0.99 -10.45 -26.28
C PRO A 6 1.97 -11.46 -26.86
N SER A 7 2.59 -11.10 -27.98
CA SER A 7 3.55 -11.96 -28.65
C SER A 7 4.78 -12.12 -27.75
N SER A 8 5.53 -13.22 -27.89
CA SER A 8 6.80 -13.38 -27.16
C SER A 8 7.86 -12.32 -27.52
N GLU A 9 7.59 -11.51 -28.55
CA GLU A 9 8.44 -10.41 -29.02
C GLU A 9 7.99 -9.04 -28.49
N ASP A 10 6.80 -8.93 -27.87
CA ASP A 10 6.32 -7.66 -27.34
C ASP A 10 7.16 -7.26 -26.12
N PRO A 11 7.70 -6.03 -26.08
CA PRO A 11 8.49 -5.59 -24.95
C PRO A 11 7.61 -5.44 -23.70
N LEU A 12 8.16 -5.84 -22.55
CA LEU A 12 7.56 -5.63 -21.25
C LEU A 12 7.72 -4.16 -20.86
N PHE A 13 6.59 -3.49 -20.65
CA PHE A 13 6.53 -2.15 -20.09
C PHE A 13 6.34 -2.26 -18.57
N LEU A 14 7.32 -1.75 -17.82
CA LEU A 14 7.22 -1.65 -16.38
C LEU A 14 6.60 -0.31 -16.00
N ASN A 15 5.77 -0.32 -14.98
CA ASN A 15 5.20 0.90 -14.42
C ASN A 15 6.31 1.75 -13.77
N GLY A 16 6.15 3.07 -13.83
CA GLY A 16 7.06 4.07 -13.28
C GLY A 16 7.62 5.01 -14.36
N ILE A 17 7.59 6.31 -14.07
CA ILE A 17 8.16 7.36 -14.93
C ILE A 17 9.32 8.04 -14.18
N ASP A 18 10.41 8.29 -14.88
CA ASP A 18 11.54 9.06 -14.37
C ASP A 18 11.15 10.54 -14.27
N GLY A 19 11.21 11.09 -13.06
CA GLY A 19 10.79 12.45 -12.73
C GLY A 19 11.68 13.57 -13.31
N VAL A 20 12.84 13.23 -13.87
CA VAL A 20 13.78 14.16 -14.50
C VAL A 20 13.55 14.21 -16.00
N THR A 21 13.46 13.04 -16.63
CA THR A 21 13.45 12.89 -18.09
C THR A 21 12.04 12.74 -18.66
N GLY A 22 11.07 12.33 -17.83
CA GLY A 22 9.72 11.95 -18.24
C GLY A 22 9.71 10.78 -19.23
N GLN A 23 10.70 9.91 -19.15
CA GLN A 23 10.73 8.60 -19.82
C GLN A 23 10.32 7.50 -18.83
N TYR A 24 10.09 6.29 -19.32
CA TYR A 24 9.96 5.14 -18.43
C TYR A 24 11.20 4.99 -17.54
N LEU A 25 10.98 4.75 -16.26
CA LEU A 25 12.07 4.60 -15.29
C LEU A 25 12.95 3.38 -15.61
N VAL A 26 12.33 2.32 -16.12
CA VAL A 26 13.03 1.20 -16.74
C VAL A 26 12.63 1.17 -18.22
N PRO A 27 13.58 1.30 -19.16
CA PRO A 27 13.28 1.19 -20.59
C PRO A 27 12.57 -0.13 -20.91
N PRO A 28 11.65 -0.17 -21.89
CA PRO A 28 10.94 -1.41 -22.24
C PRO A 28 11.90 -2.56 -22.52
N VAL A 29 11.68 -3.69 -21.85
CA VAL A 29 12.59 -4.85 -21.86
C VAL A 29 11.95 -6.00 -22.61
N GLY A 30 12.63 -6.58 -23.61
CA GLY A 30 12.15 -7.80 -24.25
C GLY A 30 12.03 -8.97 -23.25
N LEU A 31 11.00 -9.79 -23.37
CA LEU A 31 10.70 -10.88 -22.41
C LEU A 31 11.91 -11.79 -22.07
N PRO A 32 12.76 -12.22 -23.02
CA PRO A 32 13.94 -13.03 -22.69
C PRO A 32 14.98 -12.28 -21.83
N ALA A 33 15.12 -10.96 -22.00
CA ALA A 33 15.99 -10.14 -21.19
C ALA A 33 15.38 -9.89 -19.81
N ALA A 34 14.07 -9.66 -19.72
CA ALA A 34 13.34 -9.54 -18.46
C ALA A 34 13.47 -10.83 -17.63
N ALA A 35 13.32 -12.01 -18.25
CA ALA A 35 13.52 -13.29 -17.57
C ALA A 35 14.95 -13.49 -17.03
N LYS A 36 15.98 -13.00 -17.75
CA LYS A 36 17.38 -13.01 -17.28
C LYS A 36 17.66 -11.97 -16.19
N MET A 37 16.88 -10.90 -16.10
CA MET A 37 16.93 -9.92 -15.01
C MET A 37 16.17 -10.41 -13.78
N ALA A 38 15.08 -11.15 -13.98
CA ALA A 38 14.30 -11.78 -12.91
C ALA A 38 14.95 -13.07 -12.38
N ALA A 39 15.95 -13.62 -13.08
CA ALA A 39 16.73 -14.75 -12.61
C ALA A 39 17.56 -14.31 -11.39
N PRO A 40 17.44 -14.97 -10.23
CA PRO A 40 18.08 -14.52 -8.99
C PRO A 40 19.61 -14.42 -9.18
N ARG A 41 20.19 -13.26 -8.87
CA ARG A 41 21.64 -13.00 -8.96
C ARG A 41 22.24 -12.88 -7.56
N GLY A 42 23.09 -13.85 -7.22
CA GLY A 42 23.83 -13.89 -5.96
C GLY A 42 23.39 -15.04 -5.07
N ASN A 43 23.95 -15.11 -3.86
CA ASN A 43 23.56 -16.09 -2.85
C ASN A 43 22.15 -15.72 -2.39
N ALA A 44 21.13 -16.18 -3.13
CA ALA A 44 19.71 -15.93 -2.93
C ALA A 44 19.23 -16.62 -1.66
N SER A 45 19.83 -16.26 -0.53
CA SER A 45 19.62 -16.87 0.75
C SER A 45 18.20 -16.65 1.25
N TYR A 46 17.47 -15.66 0.73
CA TYR A 46 16.04 -15.46 1.01
C TYR A 46 15.19 -16.50 0.27
N LEU A 47 15.22 -16.51 -1.07
CA LEU A 47 14.44 -17.44 -1.89
C LEU A 47 14.83 -18.89 -1.63
N GLU A 48 16.11 -19.19 -1.43
CA GLU A 48 16.58 -20.54 -1.11
C GLU A 48 16.24 -20.95 0.32
N ARG A 49 16.37 -20.07 1.34
CA ARG A 49 15.89 -20.41 2.70
C ARG A 49 14.37 -20.58 2.73
N TRP A 50 13.65 -19.76 1.98
CA TRP A 50 12.19 -19.81 1.88
C TRP A 50 11.72 -21.04 1.09
N LYS A 51 12.35 -21.35 -0.05
CA LYS A 51 12.15 -22.59 -0.80
C LYS A 51 12.47 -23.82 0.05
N ASN A 52 13.65 -23.89 0.65
CA ASN A 52 14.06 -25.03 1.49
C ASN A 52 13.06 -25.22 2.64
N TRP A 53 12.62 -24.14 3.28
CA TRP A 53 11.59 -24.21 4.31
C TRP A 53 10.22 -24.68 3.77
N LEU A 54 9.78 -24.21 2.60
CA LEU A 54 8.55 -24.67 1.93
C LEU A 54 8.63 -26.16 1.56
N PHE A 55 9.80 -26.62 1.12
CA PHE A 55 10.07 -28.03 0.84
C PHE A 55 10.02 -28.89 2.11
N ASP A 56 10.52 -28.37 3.24
CA ASP A 56 10.49 -29.05 4.53
C ASP A 56 9.10 -29.01 5.23
N ASN A 57 8.17 -28.17 4.75
CA ASN A 57 6.82 -28.01 5.31
C ASN A 57 5.72 -28.16 4.23
N PRO A 58 5.53 -29.37 3.67
CA PRO A 58 4.65 -29.57 2.53
C PRO A 58 3.16 -29.36 2.88
N LEU A 59 2.55 -28.40 2.18
CA LEU A 59 1.20 -28.48 1.59
C LEU A 59 0.01 -28.89 2.48
N LEU A 60 -0.01 -28.45 3.74
CA LEU A 60 -1.22 -28.44 4.59
C LEU A 60 -1.49 -27.10 5.29
N THR A 61 -0.65 -26.10 5.08
CA THR A 61 -0.77 -24.78 5.71
C THR A 61 -1.91 -23.99 5.09
N LYS A 62 -3.07 -23.98 5.75
CA LYS A 62 -4.05 -22.92 5.55
C LYS A 62 -3.45 -21.64 6.11
N PHE A 63 -3.54 -20.56 5.36
CA PHE A 63 -3.22 -19.22 5.86
C PHE A 63 -4.52 -18.58 6.34
N ASP A 64 -5.08 -19.15 7.40
CA ASP A 64 -6.38 -18.73 7.92
C ASP A 64 -6.33 -18.50 9.43
N THR A 65 -7.37 -17.86 9.95
CA THR A 65 -7.61 -17.85 11.39
C THR A 65 -8.16 -19.19 11.84
N PRO A 66 -8.07 -19.54 13.14
CA PRO A 66 -8.62 -20.77 13.66
C PRO A 66 -10.13 -20.82 13.39
N PHE A 67 -10.68 -22.04 13.32
CA PHE A 67 -12.12 -22.22 13.13
C PHE A 67 -12.93 -21.43 14.17
N GLY A 68 -13.87 -20.61 13.73
CA GLY A 68 -14.70 -19.77 14.58
C GLY A 68 -14.14 -18.36 14.88
N VAL A 69 -12.92 -18.04 14.46
CA VAL A 69 -12.36 -16.68 14.58
C VAL A 69 -12.67 -15.88 13.33
N ASN A 70 -13.47 -14.83 13.48
CA ASN A 70 -13.77 -13.89 12.40
C ASN A 70 -12.66 -12.84 12.24
N LYS A 71 -11.91 -12.89 11.13
CA LYS A 71 -10.88 -11.89 10.78
C LYS A 71 -11.39 -10.45 10.76
N ASN A 72 -12.66 -10.22 10.43
CA ASN A 72 -13.26 -8.89 10.36
C ASN A 72 -13.72 -8.35 11.73
N ASP A 73 -13.59 -9.13 12.80
CA ASP A 73 -13.87 -8.70 14.17
C ASP A 73 -12.55 -8.61 14.96
N PRO A 74 -12.01 -7.41 15.19
CA PRO A 74 -10.76 -7.23 15.93
C PRO A 74 -10.78 -7.81 17.35
N ALA A 75 -11.95 -7.96 17.98
CA ALA A 75 -12.07 -8.57 19.31
C ALA A 75 -11.91 -10.10 19.29
N GLN A 76 -12.00 -10.72 18.11
CA GLN A 76 -11.73 -12.16 17.90
C GLN A 76 -10.39 -12.40 17.19
N ALA A 77 -10.02 -11.52 16.27
CA ALA A 77 -8.80 -11.63 15.47
C ALA A 77 -7.56 -11.15 16.23
N GLY A 78 -7.76 -10.35 17.29
CA GLY A 78 -6.73 -9.74 18.11
C GLY A 78 -5.98 -8.61 17.42
N TRP A 79 -5.17 -7.89 18.19
CA TRP A 79 -4.35 -6.80 17.68
C TRP A 79 -3.04 -6.69 18.46
N ALA A 80 -1.95 -6.42 17.74
CA ALA A 80 -0.66 -6.15 18.36
C ALA A 80 -0.01 -4.91 17.76
N VAL A 81 0.65 -4.15 18.64
CA VAL A 81 1.69 -3.20 18.24
C VAL A 81 3.05 -3.88 18.35
N VAL A 82 3.88 -3.72 17.33
CA VAL A 82 5.22 -4.30 17.25
C VAL A 82 6.24 -3.17 17.20
N PHE A 83 6.96 -2.98 18.30
CA PHE A 83 8.04 -2.00 18.38
C PHE A 83 9.37 -2.62 18.00
N HIS A 84 10.23 -1.89 17.30
CA HIS A 84 11.63 -2.25 17.20
C HIS A 84 12.27 -2.21 18.61
N ALA A 85 13.25 -3.09 18.88
CA ALA A 85 13.88 -3.18 20.21
C ALA A 85 14.53 -1.86 20.66
N GLN A 86 14.93 -1.03 19.71
CA GLN A 86 15.56 0.27 19.96
C GLN A 86 14.58 1.46 19.83
N THR A 87 13.27 1.22 19.65
CA THR A 87 12.30 2.32 19.61
C THR A 87 12.33 3.09 20.93
N SER A 88 12.46 4.42 20.83
CA SER A 88 12.58 5.31 21.97
C SER A 88 11.32 5.34 22.85
N GLU A 89 11.50 5.67 24.13
CA GLU A 89 10.41 5.80 25.08
C GLU A 89 9.46 6.95 24.70
N GLU A 90 9.97 8.00 24.07
CA GLU A 90 9.16 9.11 23.55
C GLU A 90 8.17 8.62 22.49
N VAL A 91 8.61 7.79 21.54
CA VAL A 91 7.73 7.22 20.51
C VAL A 91 6.72 6.26 21.12
N ARG A 92 7.15 5.40 22.06
CA ARG A 92 6.25 4.49 22.79
C ARG A 92 5.16 5.27 23.52
N LYS A 93 5.53 6.33 24.25
CA LYS A 93 4.60 7.21 24.96
C LYS A 93 3.66 7.95 24.01
N SER A 94 4.14 8.41 22.86
CA SER A 94 3.32 9.06 21.84
C SER A 94 2.20 8.15 21.30
N LEU A 95 2.41 6.84 21.26
CA LEU A 95 1.40 5.88 20.82
C LEU A 95 0.49 5.36 21.94
N GLU A 96 0.78 5.67 23.21
CA GLU A 96 -0.02 5.17 24.35
C GLU A 96 -1.52 5.51 24.24
N PRO A 97 -1.97 6.68 23.74
CA PRO A 97 -3.39 6.94 23.54
C PRO A 97 -4.09 5.91 22.65
N LEU A 98 -3.44 5.50 21.55
CA LEU A 98 -3.97 4.48 20.64
C LEU A 98 -3.91 3.08 21.26
N ILE A 99 -2.79 2.75 21.92
CA ILE A 99 -2.58 1.47 22.61
C ILE A 99 -3.63 1.28 23.72
N ALA A 100 -3.86 2.30 24.55
CA ALA A 100 -4.87 2.29 25.59
C ALA A 100 -6.28 2.17 25.01
N HIS A 101 -6.56 2.84 23.89
CA HIS A 101 -7.84 2.70 23.20
C HIS A 101 -8.07 1.27 22.70
N ARG A 102 -7.08 0.66 22.02
CA ARG A 102 -7.17 -0.73 21.56
C ARG A 102 -7.30 -1.72 22.72
N ARG A 103 -6.53 -1.52 23.79
CA ARG A 103 -6.61 -2.32 25.03
C ARG A 103 -8.01 -2.30 25.65
N SER A 104 -8.77 -1.21 25.48
CA SER A 104 -10.16 -1.13 25.97
C SER A 104 -11.19 -1.84 25.10
N LEU A 105 -10.87 -2.09 23.82
CA LEU A 105 -11.79 -2.69 22.84
C LEU A 105 -11.54 -4.20 22.62
N ILE A 106 -10.32 -4.66 22.90
CA ILE A 106 -9.86 -6.01 22.55
C ILE A 106 -9.66 -6.81 23.84
N PRO A 107 -10.12 -8.07 23.90
CA PRO A 107 -9.88 -8.93 25.06
C PRO A 107 -8.39 -9.01 25.41
N SER A 108 -8.07 -9.00 26.71
CA SER A 108 -6.69 -8.93 27.19
C SER A 108 -5.80 -10.06 26.66
N GLU A 109 -6.36 -11.25 26.43
CA GLU A 109 -5.63 -12.40 25.88
C GLU A 109 -5.23 -12.21 24.41
N GLN A 110 -5.91 -11.33 23.67
CA GLN A 110 -5.70 -11.11 22.23
C GLN A 110 -5.05 -9.75 21.91
N PHE A 111 -4.74 -8.98 22.96
CA PHE A 111 -4.06 -7.69 22.84
C PHE A 111 -2.59 -7.86 23.24
N HIS A 112 -1.67 -7.52 22.34
CA HIS A 112 -0.24 -7.71 22.57
C HIS A 112 0.58 -6.45 22.29
N VAL A 113 1.61 -6.24 23.11
CA VAL A 113 2.69 -5.28 22.84
C VAL A 113 3.95 -6.11 22.62
N LEU A 114 4.32 -6.27 21.35
CA LEU A 114 5.42 -7.13 20.92
C LEU A 114 6.66 -6.28 20.65
N THR A 115 7.83 -6.91 20.79
CA THR A 115 9.11 -6.32 20.40
C THR A 115 9.69 -7.12 19.25
N TYR A 116 10.23 -6.45 18.24
CA TYR A 116 11.01 -7.03 17.14
C TYR A 116 12.52 -6.78 17.38
N GLN A 117 13.33 -7.80 17.19
CA GLN A 117 14.79 -7.76 17.38
C GLN A 117 15.51 -7.47 16.05
N PRO A 118 16.55 -6.62 16.05
CA PRO A 118 17.28 -6.28 14.83
C PRO A 118 17.76 -7.52 14.07
N GLY A 119 17.48 -7.55 12.77
CA GLY A 119 17.92 -8.61 11.86
C GLY A 119 17.23 -9.97 11.99
N GLU A 120 16.23 -10.12 12.87
CA GLU A 120 15.50 -11.38 12.96
C GLU A 120 14.52 -11.55 11.77
N PRO A 121 14.50 -12.70 11.07
CA PRO A 121 13.50 -12.94 10.04
C PRO A 121 12.11 -13.22 10.66
N ALA A 122 11.04 -13.02 9.89
CA ALA A 122 9.65 -13.16 10.37
C ALA A 122 9.36 -14.48 11.12
N HIS A 123 9.88 -15.61 10.65
CA HIS A 123 9.68 -16.90 11.33
C HIS A 123 10.35 -16.98 12.70
N LYS A 124 11.49 -16.29 12.91
CA LYS A 124 12.15 -16.21 14.22
C LYS A 124 11.41 -15.27 15.16
N PHE A 125 10.92 -14.14 14.64
CA PHE A 125 10.03 -13.24 15.38
C PHE A 125 8.81 -13.99 15.91
N LEU A 126 8.10 -14.71 15.03
CA LEU A 126 6.89 -15.47 15.41
C LEU A 126 7.23 -16.59 16.40
N SER A 127 8.27 -17.37 16.13
CA SER A 127 8.70 -18.46 17.03
C SER A 127 9.08 -17.97 18.42
N ARG A 128 9.73 -16.80 18.53
CA ARG A 128 10.10 -16.19 19.81
C ARG A 128 8.88 -15.75 20.63
N HIS A 129 7.81 -15.36 19.95
CA HIS A 129 6.51 -15.06 20.56
C HIS A 129 5.56 -16.27 20.61
N GLY A 130 6.10 -17.47 20.35
CA GLY A 130 5.36 -18.73 20.42
C GLY A 130 4.34 -18.95 19.30
N ALA A 131 4.28 -18.09 18.28
CA ALA A 131 3.34 -18.25 17.18
C ALA A 131 3.96 -19.03 16.01
N PRO A 132 3.16 -19.85 15.29
CA PRO A 132 3.59 -20.42 14.02
C PRO A 132 3.51 -19.37 12.89
N LEU A 133 4.25 -19.63 11.80
CA LEU A 133 4.17 -18.83 10.58
C LEU A 133 2.83 -19.03 9.85
N SER A 134 2.21 -20.20 10.02
CA SER A 134 0.99 -20.64 9.38
C SER A 134 -0.27 -20.00 9.99
N ASP A 135 -1.15 -20.80 10.59
CA ASP A 135 -2.43 -20.36 11.14
C ASP A 135 -2.19 -19.28 12.21
N VAL A 136 -3.06 -18.28 12.22
CA VAL A 136 -2.97 -17.20 13.19
C VAL A 136 -3.47 -17.69 14.55
N GLU A 137 -2.72 -17.44 15.62
CA GLU A 137 -3.18 -17.67 16.99
C GLU A 137 -3.32 -16.33 17.69
N PRO A 138 -4.55 -15.74 17.78
CA PRO A 138 -4.79 -14.42 18.37
C PRO A 138 -4.22 -14.24 19.78
N THR A 139 -4.12 -15.33 20.55
CA THR A 139 -3.61 -15.32 21.92
C THR A 139 -2.08 -15.32 22.03
N ARG A 140 -1.35 -15.52 20.92
CA ARG A 140 0.12 -15.47 20.87
C ARG A 140 0.61 -14.33 20.00
N VAL A 141 0.28 -14.37 18.71
CA VAL A 141 0.56 -13.28 17.77
C VAL A 141 -0.68 -13.10 16.87
N PRO A 142 -1.41 -11.99 17.03
CA PRO A 142 -2.72 -11.82 16.44
C PRO A 142 -2.70 -11.50 14.95
N TYR A 143 -3.90 -11.43 14.37
CA TYR A 143 -4.11 -11.19 12.95
C TYR A 143 -3.72 -9.76 12.55
N TYR A 144 -4.10 -8.75 13.35
CA TYR A 144 -3.76 -7.37 13.06
C TYR A 144 -2.43 -7.00 13.72
N LEU A 145 -1.42 -6.64 12.93
CA LEU A 145 -0.11 -6.19 13.41
C LEU A 145 0.14 -4.76 12.96
N LEU A 146 0.51 -3.89 13.91
CA LEU A 146 0.99 -2.53 13.63
C LEU A 146 2.48 -2.46 13.90
N LEU A 147 3.29 -2.42 12.84
CA LEU A 147 4.74 -2.21 12.92
C LEU A 147 5.04 -0.75 13.20
N VAL A 148 5.93 -0.47 14.16
CA VAL A 148 6.38 0.88 14.50
C VAL A 148 7.86 1.00 14.16
N GLY A 149 8.17 1.82 13.16
CA GLY A 149 9.52 2.03 12.63
C GLY A 149 9.56 1.94 11.11
N GLY A 150 10.64 2.46 10.53
CA GLY A 150 10.89 2.43 9.08
C GLY A 150 11.33 1.05 8.56
N PRO A 151 11.43 0.89 7.22
CA PRO A 151 11.96 -0.33 6.61
C PRO A 151 13.47 -0.56 6.89
N ASP A 152 14.18 0.45 7.38
CA ASP A 152 15.55 0.36 7.89
C ASP A 152 15.63 -0.31 9.27
N GLU A 153 14.59 -0.16 10.11
CA GLU A 153 14.49 -0.82 11.42
C GLU A 153 13.80 -2.19 11.33
N ILE A 154 12.65 -2.25 10.65
CA ILE A 154 11.88 -3.48 10.43
C ILE A 154 11.74 -3.67 8.91
N PRO A 155 12.56 -4.51 8.26
CA PRO A 155 12.61 -4.63 6.80
C PRO A 155 11.29 -5.01 6.14
N PHE A 156 11.08 -4.54 4.90
CA PHE A 156 9.91 -4.93 4.10
C PHE A 156 9.79 -6.44 3.92
N ASP A 157 10.90 -7.17 3.85
CA ASP A 157 10.87 -8.64 3.76
C ASP A 157 10.19 -9.29 4.97
N VAL A 158 10.37 -8.72 6.17
CA VAL A 158 9.70 -9.17 7.39
C VAL A 158 8.21 -8.87 7.29
N GLU A 159 7.85 -7.65 6.89
CA GLU A 159 6.45 -7.24 6.68
C GLU A 159 5.74 -8.11 5.65
N HIS A 160 6.31 -8.28 4.45
CA HIS A 160 5.76 -9.13 3.39
C HIS A 160 5.57 -10.57 3.86
N SER A 161 6.55 -11.12 4.59
CA SER A 161 6.45 -12.49 5.11
C SER A 161 5.34 -12.64 6.14
N LEU A 162 5.14 -11.65 7.01
CA LEU A 162 4.04 -11.63 7.98
C LEU A 162 2.68 -11.44 7.29
N SER A 163 2.62 -10.63 6.23
CA SER A 163 1.42 -10.34 5.45
C SER A 163 0.85 -11.54 4.69
N LEU A 164 1.57 -12.66 4.63
CA LEU A 164 1.06 -13.91 4.06
C LEU A 164 -0.11 -14.49 4.88
N SER A 165 -0.12 -14.27 6.19
CA SER A 165 -1.16 -14.79 7.09
C SER A 165 -1.84 -13.73 7.96
N ARG A 166 -1.30 -12.50 8.01
CA ARG A 166 -1.74 -11.44 8.91
C ARG A 166 -2.04 -10.15 8.16
N ALA A 167 -2.89 -9.30 8.73
CA ALA A 167 -3.11 -7.93 8.27
C ALA A 167 -2.06 -7.02 8.93
N VAL A 168 -1.01 -6.69 8.18
CA VAL A 168 0.09 -5.87 8.68
C VAL A 168 -0.06 -4.43 8.19
N GLY A 169 0.04 -3.47 9.11
CA GLY A 169 0.19 -2.06 8.83
C GLY A 169 1.46 -1.51 9.45
N ARG A 170 1.93 -0.36 8.99
CA ARG A 170 3.16 0.29 9.46
C ARG A 170 2.94 1.75 9.79
N LEU A 171 3.58 2.22 10.86
CA LEU A 171 3.78 3.64 11.16
C LEU A 171 5.27 3.98 11.20
N SER A 172 5.67 4.86 10.29
CA SER A 172 7.03 5.38 10.16
C SER A 172 6.96 6.89 10.01
N PHE A 173 7.19 7.61 11.09
CA PHE A 173 7.28 9.07 11.10
C PHE A 173 8.64 9.52 11.62
N ASP A 174 9.05 10.74 11.27
CA ASP A 174 10.37 11.27 11.63
C ASP A 174 10.45 11.67 13.11
N THR A 175 9.31 12.02 13.74
CA THR A 175 9.28 12.59 15.08
C THR A 175 8.23 11.97 16.01
N PRO A 176 8.49 11.90 17.34
CA PRO A 176 7.48 11.45 18.30
C PRO A 176 6.17 12.26 18.26
N ALA A 177 6.23 13.54 17.89
CA ALA A 177 5.03 14.39 17.80
C ALA A 177 4.10 13.95 16.65
N GLU A 178 4.64 13.42 15.55
CA GLU A 178 3.84 12.91 14.44
C GLU A 178 3.14 11.60 14.81
N TYR A 179 3.82 10.70 15.53
CA TYR A 179 3.19 9.52 16.10
C TYR A 179 2.03 9.87 17.04
N ALA A 180 2.21 10.89 17.89
CA ALA A 180 1.15 11.36 18.79
C ALA A 180 -0.05 11.91 18.01
N ARG A 181 0.19 12.77 17.00
CA ARG A 181 -0.88 13.31 16.14
C ARG A 181 -1.64 12.20 15.42
N TYR A 182 -0.94 11.18 14.92
CA TYR A 182 -1.59 10.02 14.30
C TYR A 182 -2.46 9.25 15.30
N ALA A 183 -1.92 8.92 16.47
CA ALA A 183 -2.65 8.20 17.51
C ALA A 183 -3.91 8.97 17.96
N GLU A 184 -3.78 10.26 18.23
CA GLU A 184 -4.88 11.14 18.59
C GLU A 184 -5.93 11.23 17.48
N SER A 185 -5.51 11.36 16.22
CA SER A 185 -6.38 11.40 15.05
C SER A 185 -7.24 10.14 14.90
N VAL A 186 -6.63 8.96 15.03
CA VAL A 186 -7.35 7.67 14.97
C VAL A 186 -8.34 7.54 16.11
N VAL A 187 -7.90 7.82 17.34
CA VAL A 187 -8.77 7.71 18.53
C VAL A 187 -9.93 8.70 18.48
N ALA A 188 -9.69 9.94 18.01
CA ALA A 188 -10.72 10.95 17.84
C ALA A 188 -11.77 10.52 16.81
N TYR A 189 -11.33 9.94 15.69
CA TYR A 189 -12.23 9.42 14.66
C TYR A 189 -13.12 8.29 15.20
N GLU A 190 -12.54 7.32 15.91
CA GLU A 190 -13.26 6.13 16.39
C GLU A 190 -14.18 6.41 17.58
N LYS A 191 -13.86 7.41 18.40
CA LYS A 191 -14.72 7.87 19.51
C LYS A 191 -15.73 8.95 19.09
N GLY A 192 -15.66 9.42 17.84
CA GLY A 192 -16.57 10.43 17.32
C GLY A 192 -18.03 9.97 17.41
N SER A 193 -18.92 10.89 17.78
CA SER A 193 -20.38 10.62 17.82
C SER A 193 -21.00 10.43 16.43
N SER A 194 -20.26 10.78 15.37
CA SER A 194 -20.65 10.61 13.98
C SER A 194 -19.43 10.39 13.10
N VAL A 195 -19.63 9.71 11.97
CA VAL A 195 -18.59 9.51 10.95
C VAL A 195 -18.64 10.70 9.99
N PRO A 196 -17.59 11.53 9.89
CA PRO A 196 -17.57 12.70 9.02
C PRO A 196 -17.41 12.35 7.53
N ASN A 197 -16.97 11.14 7.20
CA ASN A 197 -16.80 10.68 5.83
C ASN A 197 -18.15 10.37 5.20
N HIS A 198 -18.29 10.78 3.95
CA HIS A 198 -19.41 10.41 3.11
C HIS A 198 -19.25 8.95 2.71
N ARG A 199 -20.37 8.22 2.58
CA ARG A 199 -20.39 6.90 1.94
C ARG A 199 -20.17 7.06 0.44
N GLN A 200 -18.96 7.44 0.07
CA GLN A 200 -18.52 7.67 -1.29
C GLN A 200 -17.15 7.02 -1.52
N VAL A 201 -16.99 6.44 -2.71
CA VAL A 201 -15.70 6.03 -3.26
C VAL A 201 -15.29 7.01 -4.36
N GLY A 202 -14.08 7.55 -4.25
CA GLY A 202 -13.41 8.31 -5.31
C GLY A 202 -12.60 7.37 -6.19
N TRP A 203 -12.78 7.43 -7.51
CA TRP A 203 -12.02 6.66 -8.50
C TRP A 203 -11.18 7.62 -9.34
N TRP A 204 -9.87 7.41 -9.38
CA TRP A 204 -8.96 8.26 -10.14
C TRP A 204 -8.02 7.41 -11.00
N GLY A 205 -8.04 7.62 -12.32
CA GLY A 205 -7.30 6.80 -13.27
C GLY A 205 -6.95 7.55 -14.55
N PRO A 206 -5.80 8.22 -14.62
CA PRO A 206 -5.33 8.85 -15.84
C PRO A 206 -5.00 7.81 -16.91
N LYS A 207 -4.96 8.28 -18.16
CA LYS A 207 -4.64 7.51 -19.36
C LYS A 207 -3.87 8.40 -20.33
N HIS A 208 -2.59 8.10 -20.48
CA HIS A 208 -1.71 8.87 -21.35
C HIS A 208 -1.61 8.24 -22.74
N LEU A 209 -1.62 9.08 -23.78
CA LEU A 209 -1.51 8.61 -25.16
C LEU A 209 -0.16 7.91 -25.38
N GLY A 210 -0.21 6.69 -25.91
CA GLY A 210 0.99 5.90 -26.18
C GLY A 210 1.60 5.22 -24.96
N ASP A 211 0.96 5.30 -23.79
CA ASP A 211 1.37 4.57 -22.60
C ASP A 211 0.43 3.40 -22.29
N ARG A 212 0.94 2.18 -22.49
CA ARG A 212 0.15 0.95 -22.30
C ARG A 212 -0.25 0.74 -20.84
N SER A 213 0.57 1.17 -19.89
CA SER A 213 0.34 0.94 -18.46
C SER A 213 -0.89 1.68 -17.95
N THR A 214 -0.99 2.98 -18.23
CA THR A 214 -2.15 3.79 -17.83
C THR A 214 -3.40 3.44 -18.63
N GLU A 215 -3.26 3.02 -19.90
CA GLU A 215 -4.38 2.44 -20.65
C GLU A 215 -4.95 1.19 -19.97
N LEU A 216 -4.08 0.25 -19.59
CA LEU A 216 -4.48 -0.98 -18.92
C LEU A 216 -5.10 -0.71 -17.54
N SER A 217 -4.51 0.16 -16.72
CA SER A 217 -5.05 0.48 -15.40
C SER A 217 -6.40 1.20 -15.51
N ALA A 218 -6.56 2.16 -16.42
CA ALA A 218 -7.84 2.83 -16.63
C ALA A 218 -8.92 1.85 -17.12
N HIS A 219 -8.64 1.08 -18.19
CA HIS A 219 -9.66 0.28 -18.88
C HIS A 219 -9.92 -1.09 -18.26
N GLN A 220 -8.93 -1.69 -17.61
CA GLN A 220 -9.03 -3.05 -17.07
C GLN A 220 -9.10 -3.12 -15.55
N LEU A 221 -8.87 -2.01 -14.85
CA LEU A 221 -8.96 -1.94 -13.40
C LEU A 221 -9.94 -0.86 -12.93
N VAL A 222 -9.71 0.42 -13.21
CA VAL A 222 -10.51 1.52 -12.64
C VAL A 222 -11.94 1.53 -13.20
N ILE A 223 -12.11 1.52 -14.53
CA ILE A 223 -13.44 1.54 -15.17
C ILE A 223 -14.31 0.35 -14.74
N PRO A 224 -13.83 -0.91 -14.78
CA PRO A 224 -14.63 -2.05 -14.33
C PRO A 224 -15.07 -1.95 -12.86
N LEU A 225 -14.23 -1.41 -11.98
CA LEU A 225 -14.56 -1.21 -10.57
C LEU A 225 -15.59 -0.09 -10.36
N ALA A 226 -15.38 1.05 -11.03
CA ALA A 226 -16.20 2.25 -10.89
C ALA A 226 -17.58 2.11 -11.56
N ARG A 227 -17.63 1.47 -12.74
CA ARG A 227 -18.81 1.40 -13.61
C ARG A 227 -19.46 0.02 -13.66
N GLY A 228 -18.80 -1.03 -13.15
CA GLY A 228 -19.36 -2.38 -13.08
C GLY A 228 -19.44 -3.11 -14.43
N ALA A 229 -18.77 -2.57 -15.45
CA ALA A 229 -18.70 -3.12 -16.80
C ALA A 229 -17.33 -2.80 -17.43
N PRO A 230 -16.87 -3.60 -18.40
CA PRO A 230 -15.71 -3.26 -19.24
C PRO A 230 -15.85 -1.89 -19.92
N ALA A 231 -14.72 -1.27 -20.26
CA ALA A 231 -14.68 0.08 -20.83
C ALA A 231 -15.38 0.24 -22.18
N ASP A 232 -15.52 -0.85 -22.95
CA ASP A 232 -16.20 -0.91 -24.24
C ASP A 232 -17.71 -1.23 -24.13
N GLN A 233 -18.24 -1.31 -22.91
CA GLN A 233 -19.63 -1.64 -22.63
C GLN A 233 -20.35 -0.53 -21.84
N PRO A 234 -21.68 -0.44 -21.95
CA PRO A 234 -22.45 0.48 -21.12
C PRO A 234 -22.23 0.25 -19.62
N PRO A 235 -22.14 1.31 -18.80
CA PRO A 235 -22.02 1.18 -17.34
C PRO A 235 -23.16 0.35 -16.75
N GLN A 236 -22.83 -0.44 -15.72
CA GLN A 236 -23.77 -1.24 -14.94
C GLN A 236 -23.60 -0.94 -13.44
N PRO A 237 -23.99 0.27 -12.98
CA PRO A 237 -23.65 0.76 -11.64
C PRO A 237 -24.15 -0.14 -10.52
N THR A 238 -25.29 -0.80 -10.71
CA THR A 238 -25.90 -1.74 -9.74
C THR A 238 -25.07 -2.99 -9.50
N ARG A 239 -24.11 -3.30 -10.38
CA ARG A 239 -23.21 -4.46 -10.24
C ARG A 239 -21.94 -4.15 -9.44
N THR A 240 -21.61 -2.87 -9.27
CA THR A 240 -20.40 -2.42 -8.56
C THR A 240 -20.42 -2.81 -7.08
N ILE A 241 -19.24 -3.00 -6.49
CA ILE A 241 -19.13 -3.23 -5.04
C ILE A 241 -19.58 -2.01 -4.24
N ALA A 242 -19.30 -0.80 -4.74
CA ALA A 242 -19.74 0.46 -4.14
C ALA A 242 -21.26 0.50 -4.01
N SER A 243 -22.00 0.25 -5.10
CA SER A 243 -23.46 0.24 -5.08
C SER A 243 -24.03 -0.85 -4.14
N LYS A 244 -23.47 -2.07 -4.19
CA LYS A 244 -23.89 -3.17 -3.29
C LYS A 244 -23.72 -2.81 -1.80
N LEU A 245 -22.68 -2.05 -1.47
CA LEU A 245 -22.40 -1.58 -0.11
C LEU A 245 -23.03 -0.21 0.20
N ARG A 246 -23.84 0.34 -0.71
CA ARG A 246 -24.51 1.65 -0.59
C ARG A 246 -23.53 2.82 -0.47
N TYR A 247 -22.43 2.76 -1.21
CA TYR A 247 -21.53 3.89 -1.46
C TYR A 247 -21.88 4.52 -2.81
N ALA A 248 -21.87 5.86 -2.84
CA ALA A 248 -21.83 6.60 -4.10
C ALA A 248 -20.46 6.44 -4.76
N SER A 249 -20.40 6.52 -6.09
CA SER A 249 -19.15 6.61 -6.84
C SER A 249 -18.98 8.03 -7.35
N ASN A 250 -17.78 8.59 -7.18
CA ASN A 250 -17.33 9.79 -7.87
C ASN A 250 -16.07 9.40 -8.66
N GLU A 251 -16.01 9.69 -9.95
CA GLU A 251 -14.92 9.21 -10.80
C GLU A 251 -14.29 10.35 -11.61
N ALA A 252 -12.98 10.25 -11.80
CA ALA A 252 -12.16 11.07 -12.67
C ALA A 252 -11.23 10.12 -13.42
N ILE A 253 -11.57 9.81 -14.67
CA ILE A 253 -10.91 8.78 -15.46
C ILE A 253 -10.57 9.38 -16.83
N GLU A 254 -9.42 9.00 -17.39
CA GLU A 254 -8.87 9.61 -18.61
C GLU A 254 -8.72 11.12 -18.44
N ASP A 255 -9.33 11.93 -19.31
CA ASP A 255 -9.20 13.39 -19.37
C ASP A 255 -9.59 14.10 -18.06
N ASP A 256 -10.47 13.50 -17.26
CA ASP A 256 -10.92 14.07 -15.99
C ASP A 256 -9.95 13.82 -14.82
N ALA A 257 -8.97 12.91 -14.97
CA ALA A 257 -8.04 12.48 -13.92
C ALA A 257 -6.91 13.48 -13.66
N THR A 258 -7.28 14.74 -13.41
CA THR A 258 -6.34 15.85 -13.18
C THR A 258 -5.75 15.83 -11.76
N LYS A 259 -4.65 16.58 -11.59
CA LYS A 259 -4.03 16.89 -10.30
C LYS A 259 -5.03 17.58 -9.38
N GLU A 260 -5.78 18.55 -9.90
CA GLU A 260 -6.76 19.33 -9.13
C GLU A 260 -7.87 18.44 -8.56
N TRP A 261 -8.40 17.51 -9.35
CA TRP A 261 -9.43 16.59 -8.89
C TRP A 261 -8.92 15.73 -7.73
N LEU A 262 -7.72 15.17 -7.87
CA LEU A 262 -7.13 14.31 -6.85
C LEU A 262 -6.83 15.08 -5.56
N LEU A 263 -6.31 16.30 -5.66
CA LEU A 263 -6.08 17.16 -4.49
C LEU A 263 -7.40 17.53 -3.80
N THR A 264 -8.45 17.82 -4.57
CA THR A 264 -9.78 18.10 -4.01
C THR A 264 -10.31 16.91 -3.20
N ALA A 265 -10.17 15.70 -3.74
CA ALA A 265 -10.57 14.46 -3.07
C ALA A 265 -9.74 14.18 -1.80
N LEU A 266 -8.41 14.41 -1.85
CA LEU A 266 -7.50 14.18 -0.72
C LEU A 266 -7.67 15.23 0.39
N HIS A 267 -7.85 16.51 0.04
CA HIS A 267 -8.05 17.56 1.04
C HIS A 267 -9.41 17.44 1.75
N GLY A 268 -10.43 16.87 1.09
CA GLY A 268 -11.70 16.53 1.73
C GLY A 268 -12.45 17.74 2.33
N ARG A 269 -12.30 18.92 1.72
CA ARG A 269 -12.85 20.18 2.24
C ARG A 269 -14.37 20.21 2.21
N GLU A 270 -14.94 19.84 1.07
CA GLU A 270 -16.39 19.75 0.83
C GLU A 270 -16.90 18.33 1.06
N VAL A 271 -16.48 17.40 0.20
CA VAL A 271 -16.81 15.98 0.28
C VAL A 271 -15.62 15.22 0.81
N ARG A 272 -15.86 14.40 1.83
CA ARG A 272 -14.85 13.51 2.43
C ARG A 272 -15.12 12.08 1.98
N PRO A 273 -14.47 11.55 0.93
CA PRO A 273 -14.67 10.17 0.56
C PRO A 273 -14.24 9.25 1.71
N ALA A 274 -14.91 8.11 1.84
CA ALA A 274 -14.49 7.06 2.77
C ALA A 274 -13.39 6.20 2.14
N VAL A 275 -13.42 6.05 0.82
CA VAL A 275 -12.43 5.31 0.05
C VAL A 275 -11.97 6.14 -1.13
N LEU A 276 -10.67 6.18 -1.37
CA LEU A 276 -10.08 6.71 -2.60
C LEU A 276 -9.27 5.60 -3.26
N PHE A 277 -9.52 5.34 -4.53
CA PHE A 277 -8.75 4.40 -5.32
C PHE A 277 -8.09 5.14 -6.48
N THR A 278 -6.77 5.08 -6.54
CA THR A 278 -5.97 5.68 -7.60
C THR A 278 -5.23 4.58 -8.36
N ALA A 279 -5.09 4.73 -9.68
CA ALA A 279 -4.21 3.88 -10.47
C ALA A 279 -3.49 4.69 -11.55
N SER A 280 -2.18 4.87 -11.38
CA SER A 280 -1.33 5.63 -12.31
C SER A 280 0.13 5.16 -12.24
N HIS A 281 1.02 5.81 -12.97
CA HIS A 281 2.45 5.75 -12.68
C HIS A 281 2.78 6.52 -11.41
N GLY A 282 3.73 5.99 -10.65
CA GLY A 282 4.42 6.79 -9.65
C GLY A 282 5.78 7.24 -10.17
N LEU A 283 6.24 8.37 -9.68
CA LEU A 283 7.47 9.00 -10.15
C LEU A 283 8.69 8.48 -9.41
N GLY A 284 9.72 8.12 -10.19
CA GLY A 284 11.05 7.76 -9.69
C GLY A 284 12.04 8.89 -9.90
N PHE A 285 12.82 9.22 -8.87
CA PHE A 285 13.91 10.20 -8.98
C PHE A 285 15.26 9.51 -8.75
N PRO A 286 16.31 9.88 -9.51
CA PRO A 286 17.65 9.35 -9.32
C PRO A 286 18.16 9.55 -7.89
N ALA A 287 19.08 8.68 -7.48
CA ALA A 287 19.76 8.83 -6.19
C ALA A 287 20.44 10.21 -6.10
N ASN A 288 20.23 10.89 -4.97
CA ASN A 288 20.71 12.24 -4.68
C ASN A 288 20.04 13.38 -5.48
N ASP A 289 18.97 13.13 -6.23
CA ASP A 289 18.13 14.24 -6.74
C ASP A 289 17.49 14.97 -5.54
N ALA A 290 17.53 16.30 -5.55
CA ALA A 290 16.99 17.12 -4.46
C ALA A 290 15.49 16.90 -4.22
N ARG A 291 14.74 16.48 -5.25
CA ARG A 291 13.31 16.18 -5.18
C ARG A 291 13.02 14.78 -4.66
N GLN A 292 14.02 13.93 -4.49
CA GLN A 292 13.79 12.54 -4.05
C GLN A 292 13.04 12.48 -2.72
N ARG A 293 13.31 13.37 -1.75
CA ARG A 293 12.58 13.35 -0.48
C ARG A 293 11.13 13.84 -0.61
N SER A 294 10.88 14.84 -1.45
CA SER A 294 9.58 15.51 -1.54
C SER A 294 8.62 14.86 -2.55
N ASP A 295 9.16 14.29 -3.63
CA ASP A 295 8.40 13.95 -4.83
C ASP A 295 8.49 12.46 -5.20
N GLN A 296 9.37 11.67 -4.56
CA GLN A 296 9.47 10.23 -4.85
C GLN A 296 8.14 9.52 -4.57
N GLY A 297 7.67 8.75 -5.55
CA GLY A 297 6.38 8.08 -5.48
C GLY A 297 5.17 8.98 -5.76
N ALA A 298 5.38 10.24 -6.16
CA ALA A 298 4.31 11.14 -6.59
C ALA A 298 3.49 10.51 -7.72
N LEU A 299 2.20 10.81 -7.76
CA LEU A 299 1.26 10.21 -8.70
C LEU A 299 1.14 11.06 -9.95
N LEU A 300 1.50 10.49 -11.10
CA LEU A 300 1.42 11.18 -12.39
C LEU A 300 -0.04 11.44 -12.76
N SER A 301 -0.41 12.70 -13.04
CA SER A 301 -1.78 13.08 -13.40
C SER A 301 -1.98 13.19 -14.90
N GLN A 302 -3.25 13.29 -15.32
CA GLN A 302 -3.61 13.48 -16.74
C GLN A 302 -3.07 14.81 -17.32
N ASP A 303 -2.74 15.78 -16.47
CA ASP A 303 -2.17 17.08 -16.89
C ASP A 303 -0.84 16.92 -17.66
N TRP A 304 -0.16 15.79 -17.51
CA TRP A 304 0.97 15.43 -18.36
C TRP A 304 0.50 14.95 -19.74
N THR A 305 0.86 15.67 -20.80
CA THR A 305 0.35 15.38 -22.16
C THR A 305 1.11 14.27 -22.90
N GLY A 306 2.16 13.72 -22.30
CA GLY A 306 2.94 12.60 -22.83
C GLY A 306 4.44 12.72 -22.56
N PHE A 307 5.20 11.71 -23.01
CA PHE A 307 6.63 11.56 -22.74
C PHE A 307 7.45 12.84 -22.95
N GLY A 308 8.37 13.11 -22.02
CA GLY A 308 9.24 14.28 -22.02
C GLY A 308 9.15 15.11 -20.75
N ALA A 309 9.74 16.31 -20.78
CA ALA A 309 9.97 17.14 -19.61
C ALA A 309 8.70 17.30 -18.74
N MET A 310 8.87 17.10 -17.44
CA MET A 310 7.80 17.16 -16.47
C MET A 310 7.97 18.35 -15.52
N THR A 311 6.84 18.89 -15.08
CA THR A 311 6.79 19.97 -14.10
C THR A 311 5.93 19.56 -12.91
N PRO A 312 6.03 20.23 -11.75
CA PRO A 312 5.17 19.95 -10.60
C PRO A 312 3.66 20.07 -10.87
N ALA A 313 3.24 20.72 -11.95
CA ALA A 313 1.81 20.76 -12.32
C ALA A 313 1.27 19.40 -12.82
N HIS A 314 2.17 18.48 -13.19
CA HIS A 314 1.83 17.21 -13.84
C HIS A 314 1.69 16.01 -12.89
N TYR A 315 1.89 16.21 -11.59
CA TYR A 315 1.82 15.13 -10.61
C TYR A 315 1.41 15.62 -9.22
N VAL A 316 0.83 14.71 -8.44
CA VAL A 316 0.50 14.93 -7.02
C VAL A 316 1.60 14.32 -6.15
N ALA A 317 2.38 15.19 -5.50
CA ALA A 317 3.38 14.82 -4.52
C ALA A 317 2.85 15.00 -3.09
N ALA A 318 3.55 14.44 -2.11
CA ALA A 318 3.19 14.61 -0.70
C ALA A 318 3.18 16.09 -0.27
N SER A 319 4.07 16.90 -0.85
CA SER A 319 4.15 18.35 -0.59
C SER A 319 2.94 19.15 -1.09
N ASP A 320 2.09 18.57 -1.94
CA ASP A 320 0.86 19.23 -2.39
C ASP A 320 -0.30 19.05 -1.38
N ILE A 321 -0.13 18.19 -0.37
CA ILE A 321 -1.12 17.98 0.69
C ILE A 321 -0.95 19.05 1.75
N GLN A 322 -1.94 19.95 1.84
CA GLN A 322 -1.91 21.09 2.74
C GLN A 322 -2.30 20.68 4.16
N ASP A 323 -1.85 21.44 5.16
CA ASP A 323 -2.07 21.15 6.58
C ASP A 323 -3.57 21.11 6.99
N ASP A 324 -4.45 21.71 6.19
CA ASP A 324 -5.89 21.69 6.42
C ASP A 324 -6.61 20.51 5.74
N ALA A 325 -5.86 19.55 5.17
CA ALA A 325 -6.40 18.33 4.59
C ALA A 325 -7.11 17.47 5.64
N ARG A 326 -8.31 16.98 5.29
CA ARG A 326 -9.22 16.26 6.20
C ARG A 326 -9.22 14.76 5.92
N LEU A 327 -8.06 14.13 6.13
CA LEU A 327 -7.81 12.72 5.81
C LEU A 327 -8.36 11.72 6.84
N HIS A 328 -8.90 12.18 7.96
CA HIS A 328 -9.43 11.30 9.02
C HIS A 328 -10.43 10.29 8.46
N GLY A 329 -10.20 9.01 8.74
CA GLY A 329 -11.09 7.92 8.30
C GLY A 329 -11.01 7.53 6.82
N LEU A 330 -10.21 8.22 6.00
CA LEU A 330 -10.02 7.86 4.60
C LEU A 330 -9.18 6.57 4.49
N VAL A 331 -9.67 5.62 3.70
CA VAL A 331 -8.86 4.49 3.22
C VAL A 331 -8.47 4.76 1.76
N ALA A 332 -7.18 5.02 1.51
CA ALA A 332 -6.67 5.29 0.19
C ALA A 332 -5.87 4.11 -0.37
N PHE A 333 -6.18 3.71 -1.59
CA PHE A 333 -5.43 2.72 -2.37
C PHE A 333 -4.63 3.45 -3.45
N PHE A 334 -3.30 3.41 -3.32
CA PHE A 334 -2.38 4.00 -4.28
C PHE A 334 -1.77 2.91 -5.16
N PHE A 335 -2.45 2.56 -6.27
CA PHE A 335 -1.91 1.64 -7.26
C PHE A 335 -0.93 2.38 -8.18
N ALA A 336 0.29 2.55 -7.70
CA ALA A 336 1.36 3.24 -8.43
C ALA A 336 2.73 2.73 -7.98
N CYS A 337 3.70 2.72 -8.89
CA CYS A 337 5.07 2.33 -8.57
C CYS A 337 5.74 3.33 -7.63
N PHE A 338 6.69 2.87 -6.81
CA PHE A 338 7.43 3.71 -5.85
C PHE A 338 6.57 4.46 -4.80
N GLY A 339 5.26 4.18 -4.70
CA GLY A 339 4.40 4.79 -3.68
C GLY A 339 4.80 4.44 -2.23
N GLY A 340 5.58 3.37 -2.04
CA GLY A 340 6.19 2.99 -0.76
C GLY A 340 7.65 3.45 -0.57
N GLY A 341 8.17 4.29 -1.47
CA GLY A 341 9.56 4.75 -1.46
C GLY A 341 10.48 4.04 -2.47
N THR A 342 11.78 4.35 -2.38
CA THR A 342 12.80 3.78 -3.27
C THR A 342 13.45 2.55 -2.63
N PRO A 343 13.61 1.43 -3.37
CA PRO A 343 14.37 0.29 -2.87
C PRO A 343 15.81 0.70 -2.58
N THR A 344 16.43 0.13 -1.54
CA THR A 344 17.89 0.26 -1.37
C THR A 344 18.61 -0.31 -2.59
N PRO A 345 19.82 0.16 -2.94
CA PRO A 345 20.59 -0.36 -4.08
C PRO A 345 20.77 -1.89 -4.06
N VAL A 346 20.79 -2.47 -2.85
CA VAL A 346 20.84 -3.91 -2.60
C VAL A 346 19.59 -4.63 -3.12
N SER A 347 18.42 -4.00 -3.10
CA SER A 347 17.20 -4.63 -3.61
C SER A 347 17.10 -4.62 -5.16
N LEU A 348 17.70 -3.63 -5.84
CA LEU A 348 17.69 -3.56 -7.31
C LEU A 348 18.91 -4.23 -7.97
N TYR A 349 20.03 -4.35 -7.28
CA TYR A 349 21.28 -4.93 -7.81
C TYR A 349 21.76 -6.20 -7.11
N THR A 350 21.13 -6.61 -6.01
CA THR A 350 21.25 -7.96 -5.44
C THR A 350 19.85 -8.54 -5.22
N SER A 351 19.16 -8.80 -6.33
CA SER A 351 18.10 -9.79 -6.42
C SER A 351 18.53 -10.91 -7.36
#